data_AF-A0A854WZF4-F1
#
_entry.id   AF-A0A854WZF4-F1
#
_cell.length_a   1.000
_cell.length_b   1.000
_cell.length_c   1.000
_cell.angle_alpha   90.00
_cell.angle_beta   90.00
_cell.angle_gamma   90.00
#
_symmetry.space_group_name_H-M   'P 1'
#
loop_
_entity.id
_entity.type
_entity.pdbx_description
1 polymer ?
#
loop_
_entity_poly.entity_id
_entity_poly.type
_entity_poly.pdbx_seq_one_letter_code
_entity_poly.pdbx_strand_id
1 'polypeptide(L)'
;MYNSQLPMDGSQASQGASMSSRASSFAPSPERQGNERIRLLLKSFGLRTSLIRLKVIDALLVAAQSDRRLGVRGVHSQLLDLDIPLSFLSVREVLKRLCAEGVVTFNPDKSYSLHPRAAAVLNHD
;
A
#
# COMPACT_ATOMS: atom_id res chain seq x y z
N MET A 1 17.90 -62.19 18.08
CA MET A 1 18.05 -62.43 19.54
C MET A 1 17.12 -61.48 20.28
N TYR A 2 16.62 -61.97 21.41
CA TYR A 2 15.48 -61.50 22.22
C TYR A 2 15.71 -60.16 22.95
N ASN A 3 14.58 -59.56 23.34
CA ASN A 3 14.32 -58.33 24.11
C ASN A 3 14.88 -58.29 25.56
N SER A 4 15.11 -57.08 26.12
CA SER A 4 14.92 -56.68 27.56
C SER A 4 15.37 -55.20 27.77
N GLN A 5 14.48 -54.18 27.83
CA GLN A 5 13.73 -53.61 28.98
C GLN A 5 14.60 -53.13 30.18
N LEU A 6 14.75 -51.80 30.41
CA LEU A 6 14.01 -50.87 31.34
C LEU A 6 14.76 -50.67 32.68
N PRO A 7 14.41 -49.71 33.58
CA PRO A 7 13.73 -48.41 33.48
C PRO A 7 14.45 -47.27 34.27
N MET A 8 13.99 -46.01 34.20
CA MET A 8 13.75 -45.24 35.44
C MET A 8 12.74 -44.10 35.22
N ASP A 9 11.75 -44.15 36.09
CA ASP A 9 10.61 -43.26 36.32
C ASP A 9 11.04 -41.94 36.97
N GLY A 10 10.24 -40.88 36.81
CA GLY A 10 10.50 -39.60 37.46
C GLY A 10 9.71 -38.40 36.94
N SER A 11 8.38 -38.54 36.96
CA SER A 11 7.35 -37.50 37.00
C SER A 11 7.78 -36.04 37.30
N GLN A 12 7.25 -35.08 36.53
CA GLN A 12 6.50 -33.94 37.08
C GLN A 12 5.67 -33.25 36.00
N ALA A 13 4.35 -33.28 36.20
CA ALA A 13 3.38 -32.45 35.53
C ALA A 13 3.71 -30.97 35.72
N SER A 14 3.39 -30.14 34.73
CA SER A 14 2.79 -28.83 34.97
C SER A 14 2.34 -28.16 33.68
N GLN A 15 1.03 -27.90 33.67
CA GLN A 15 0.44 -26.63 33.28
C GLN A 15 0.30 -26.35 31.78
N GLY A 16 -0.98 -26.32 31.40
CA GLY A 16 -1.44 -25.83 30.13
C GLY A 16 -0.88 -24.43 29.85
N ALA A 17 -0.25 -24.33 28.68
CA ALA A 17 -0.18 -23.09 27.95
C ALA A 17 -1.18 -23.21 26.79
N SER A 18 -2.46 -22.95 27.10
CA SER A 18 -3.29 -22.18 26.18
C SER A 18 -2.56 -20.85 25.95
N MET A 19 -1.61 -20.84 25.04
CA MET A 19 -1.07 -19.61 24.48
C MET A 19 -1.63 -19.48 23.08
N SER A 20 -2.87 -19.00 23.11
CA SER A 20 -3.33 -17.85 22.33
C SER A 20 -2.79 -17.83 20.91
N SER A 21 -3.72 -18.04 19.98
CA SER A 21 -3.96 -17.11 18.87
C SER A 21 -3.16 -15.81 19.03
N ARG A 22 -1.89 -15.84 18.62
CA ARG A 22 -1.15 -14.65 18.27
C ARG A 22 -1.68 -14.24 16.90
N ALA A 23 -2.97 -13.88 16.88
CA ALA A 23 -3.39 -12.70 16.18
C ALA A 23 -2.56 -11.57 16.79
N SER A 24 -1.28 -11.50 16.39
CA SER A 24 -0.53 -10.29 16.47
C SER A 24 -1.45 -9.30 15.80
N SER A 25 -2.03 -8.44 16.62
CA SER A 25 -2.11 -7.00 16.47
C SER A 25 -1.09 -6.49 15.44
N PHE A 26 -1.27 -6.88 14.17
CA PHE A 26 -0.81 -6.14 13.03
C PHE A 26 -1.76 -4.95 13.01
N ALA A 27 -1.51 -3.97 13.88
CA ALA A 27 -1.93 -2.62 13.58
C ALA A 27 -1.44 -2.39 12.14
N PRO A 28 -2.34 -2.18 11.17
CA PRO A 28 -1.91 -1.97 9.82
C PRO A 28 -0.99 -0.75 9.87
N SER A 29 0.28 -0.94 9.51
CA SER A 29 1.18 0.20 9.30
C SER A 29 0.43 1.22 8.43
N PRO A 30 0.51 2.53 8.70
CA PRO A 30 -0.23 3.53 7.94
C PRO A 30 -0.03 3.37 6.41
N GLU A 31 1.14 2.90 5.99
CA GLU A 31 1.43 2.54 4.60
C GLU A 31 0.60 1.34 4.08
N ARG A 32 0.39 0.29 4.89
CA ARG A 32 -0.45 -0.86 4.51
C ARG A 32 -1.90 -0.42 4.34
N GLN A 33 -2.42 0.38 5.29
CA GLN A 33 -3.80 0.88 5.25
C GLN A 33 -4.01 1.84 4.06
N GLY A 34 -3.07 2.74 3.80
CA GLY A 34 -3.10 3.62 2.62
C GLY A 34 -3.13 2.83 1.31
N ASN A 35 -2.25 1.83 1.18
CA ASN A 35 -2.21 0.97 0.00
C ASN A 35 -3.48 0.15 -0.20
N GLU A 36 -4.18 -0.25 0.88
CA GLU A 36 -5.48 -0.93 0.77
C GLU A 36 -6.58 0.01 0.26
N ARG A 37 -6.66 1.23 0.79
CA ARG A 37 -7.60 2.25 0.31
C ARG A 37 -7.36 2.60 -1.15
N ILE A 38 -6.10 2.77 -1.57
CA ILE A 38 -5.76 3.03 -2.98
C ILE A 38 -6.08 1.82 -3.88
N ARG A 39 -5.93 0.58 -3.38
CA ARG A 39 -6.35 -0.63 -4.12
C ARG A 39 -7.87 -0.64 -4.35
N LEU A 40 -8.66 -0.30 -3.34
CA LEU A 40 -10.12 -0.19 -3.46
C LEU A 40 -10.51 0.93 -4.43
N LEU A 41 -9.83 2.08 -4.37
CA LEU A 41 -10.01 3.17 -5.32
C LEU A 41 -9.77 2.69 -6.76
N LEU A 42 -8.62 2.08 -7.05
CA LEU A 42 -8.33 1.56 -8.39
C LEU A 42 -9.41 0.58 -8.86
N LYS A 43 -9.88 -0.32 -7.98
CA LYS A 43 -10.96 -1.25 -8.28
C LYS A 43 -12.29 -0.54 -8.60
N SER A 44 -12.64 0.51 -7.86
CA SER A 44 -13.85 1.31 -8.10
C SER A 44 -13.85 2.03 -9.45
N PHE A 45 -12.65 2.37 -9.96
CA PHE A 45 -12.45 2.97 -11.27
C PHE A 45 -12.19 1.93 -12.38
N GLY A 46 -12.35 0.63 -12.11
CA GLY A 46 -12.14 -0.43 -13.12
C GLY A 46 -10.67 -0.68 -13.49
N LEU A 47 -9.73 -0.18 -12.67
CA LEU A 47 -8.30 -0.26 -12.93
C LEU A 47 -7.65 -1.45 -12.24
N ARG A 48 -6.78 -2.12 -13.00
CA ARG A 48 -5.86 -3.12 -12.42
C ARG A 48 -4.96 -2.46 -11.36
N THR A 49 -4.85 -3.14 -10.23
CA THR A 49 -3.94 -2.79 -9.14
C THR A 49 -2.50 -3.11 -9.55
N SER A 50 -1.63 -2.10 -9.56
CA SER A 50 -0.19 -2.27 -9.79
C SER A 50 0.59 -1.40 -8.83
N LEU A 51 1.81 -1.82 -8.48
CA LEU A 51 2.67 -1.09 -7.55
C LEU A 51 2.94 0.35 -8.02
N ILE A 52 3.17 0.53 -9.32
CA ILE A 52 3.41 1.85 -9.91
C ILE A 52 2.21 2.79 -9.73
N ARG A 53 0.99 2.31 -10.00
CA ARG A 53 -0.22 3.13 -9.84
C ARG A 53 -0.46 3.46 -8.38
N LEU A 54 -0.24 2.49 -7.50
CA LEU A 54 -0.34 2.70 -6.05
C LEU A 54 0.61 3.81 -5.62
N LYS A 55 1.89 3.72 -5.99
CA LYS A 55 2.92 4.68 -5.57
C LYS A 55 2.77 6.06 -6.20
N VAL A 56 2.28 6.16 -7.44
CA VAL A 56 1.93 7.46 -8.03
C VAL A 56 0.78 8.13 -7.28
N ILE A 57 -0.28 7.38 -6.94
CA ILE A 57 -1.43 7.93 -6.21
C ILE A 57 -1.04 8.28 -4.77
N ASP A 58 -0.26 7.41 -4.12
CA ASP A 58 0.29 7.63 -2.77
C ASP A 58 1.15 8.91 -2.71
N ALA A 59 2.06 9.08 -3.67
CA ALA A 59 2.86 10.29 -3.83
C ALA A 59 2.01 11.56 -3.97
N LEU A 60 0.90 11.48 -4.72
CA LEU A 60 -0.05 12.59 -4.86
C LEU A 60 -0.83 12.86 -3.57
N LEU A 61 -1.20 11.82 -2.82
CA LEU A 61 -1.88 11.94 -1.52
C LEU A 61 -1.00 12.58 -0.46
N VAL A 62 0.25 12.15 -0.35
CA VAL A 62 1.22 12.70 0.60
C VAL A 62 1.47 14.18 0.31
N ALA A 63 1.61 14.55 -0.97
CA ALA A 63 1.75 15.95 -1.35
C ALA A 63 0.49 16.76 -1.05
N ALA A 64 -0.70 16.24 -1.35
CA ALA A 64 -1.96 16.90 -1.05
C ALA A 64 -2.14 17.15 0.47
N GLN A 65 -1.74 16.21 1.32
CA GLN A 65 -1.74 16.39 2.78
C GLN A 65 -0.77 17.49 3.25
N SER A 66 0.28 17.76 2.48
CA SER A 66 1.25 18.81 2.76
C SER A 66 0.92 20.15 2.08
N ASP A 67 -0.31 20.30 1.55
CA ASP A 67 -0.76 21.42 0.70
C ASP A 67 0.14 21.66 -0.53
N ARG A 68 0.89 20.65 -0.95
CA ARG A 68 1.78 20.69 -2.11
C ARG A 68 1.13 20.03 -3.31
N ARG A 69 1.36 20.62 -4.48
CA ARG A 69 0.95 20.04 -5.77
C ARG A 69 2.15 19.47 -6.50
N LEU A 70 1.98 18.34 -7.19
CA LEU A 70 3.07 17.68 -7.89
C LEU A 70 2.87 17.69 -9.40
N GLY A 71 3.85 18.23 -10.12
CA GLY A 71 4.00 17.94 -11.54
C GLY A 71 4.66 16.59 -11.79
N VAL A 72 4.82 16.21 -13.07
CA VAL A 72 5.50 14.96 -13.48
C VAL A 72 6.88 14.82 -12.83
N ARG A 73 7.65 15.91 -12.75
CA ARG A 73 8.98 15.93 -12.12
C ARG A 73 8.93 15.60 -10.63
N GLY A 74 7.95 16.14 -9.90
CA GLY A 74 7.79 15.87 -8.47
C GLY A 74 7.41 14.42 -8.22
N VAL A 75 6.47 13.88 -9.00
CA VAL A 75 6.09 12.46 -8.92
C VAL A 75 7.28 11.55 -9.25
N HIS A 76 8.01 11.84 -10.33
CA HIS A 76 9.20 11.09 -10.71
C HIS A 76 10.27 11.11 -9.62
N SER A 77 10.55 12.28 -9.03
CA SER A 77 11.51 12.39 -7.93
C SER A 77 11.09 11.56 -6.71
N GLN A 78 9.81 11.55 -6.35
CA GLN A 78 9.32 10.71 -5.24
C GLN A 78 9.40 9.23 -5.55
N LEU A 79 9.15 8.81 -6.80
CA LEU A 79 9.32 7.42 -7.19
C LEU A 79 10.78 6.98 -7.13
N LEU A 80 11.72 7.85 -7.54
CA LEU A 80 13.15 7.58 -7.40
C LEU A 80 13.59 7.46 -5.94
N ASP A 81 13.07 8.33 -5.05
CA ASP A 81 13.36 8.27 -3.61
C ASP A 81 12.90 6.95 -2.97
N LEU A 82 11.83 6.37 -3.51
CA LEU A 82 11.30 5.06 -3.10
C LEU A 82 11.99 3.86 -3.79
N ASP A 83 13.12 4.08 -4.46
CA ASP A 83 13.87 3.07 -5.23
C ASP A 83 13.01 2.40 -6.34
N ILE A 84 12.11 3.17 -6.96
CA ILE A 84 11.28 2.72 -8.08
C ILE A 84 11.83 3.35 -9.37
N PRO A 85 12.73 2.66 -10.10
CA PRO A 85 13.36 3.20 -11.29
C PRO A 85 12.37 3.21 -12.46
N LEU A 86 11.57 4.26 -12.54
CA LEU A 86 10.68 4.54 -13.66
C LEU A 86 11.20 5.72 -14.46
N SER A 87 11.29 5.53 -15.78
CA SER A 87 11.62 6.62 -16.68
C SER A 87 10.59 7.75 -16.59
N PHE A 88 11.06 8.98 -16.74
CA PHE A 88 10.20 10.18 -16.77
C PHE A 88 9.04 10.05 -17.77
N LEU A 89 9.28 9.45 -18.94
CA LEU A 89 8.26 9.19 -19.94
C LEU A 89 7.17 8.25 -19.41
N SER A 90 7.56 7.15 -18.76
CA SER A 90 6.63 6.18 -18.18
C SER A 90 5.78 6.81 -17.06
N VAL A 91 6.35 7.69 -16.22
CA VAL A 91 5.58 8.45 -15.23
C VAL A 91 4.53 9.32 -15.90
N ARG A 92 4.90 10.03 -16.97
CA ARG A 92 3.97 10.85 -17.75
C ARG A 92 2.86 10.01 -18.37
N GLU A 93 3.17 8.84 -18.92
CA GLU A 93 2.17 7.92 -19.48
C GLU A 93 1.22 7.38 -18.41
N VAL A 94 1.72 7.03 -17.24
CA VAL A 94 0.90 6.59 -16.11
C VAL A 94 -0.04 7.71 -15.66
N LEU A 95 0.47 8.93 -15.47
CA LEU A 95 -0.36 10.09 -15.11
C LEU A 95 -1.40 10.40 -16.18
N LYS A 96 -1.03 10.32 -17.46
CA LYS A 96 -1.97 10.52 -18.58
C LYS A 96 -3.08 9.46 -18.57
N ARG A 97 -2.75 8.19 -18.33
CA ARG A 97 -3.73 7.11 -18.20
C ARG A 97 -4.64 7.34 -16.98
N LEU A 98 -4.08 7.61 -15.80
CA LEU A 98 -4.88 7.91 -14.61
C LEU A 98 -5.81 9.12 -14.78
N CYS A 99 -5.40 10.10 -15.60
CA CYS A 99 -6.23 11.24 -15.98
C CYS A 99 -7.37 10.85 -16.92
N ALA A 100 -7.12 10.01 -17.92
CA ALA A 100 -8.15 9.51 -18.83
C ALA A 100 -9.22 8.67 -18.10
N GLU A 101 -8.80 7.95 -17.06
CA GLU A 101 -9.67 7.10 -16.24
C GLU A 101 -10.39 7.91 -15.13
N GLY A 102 -10.08 9.20 -14.98
CA GLY A 102 -10.73 10.08 -14.00
C GLY A 102 -10.29 9.91 -12.55
N VAL A 103 -9.15 9.24 -12.30
CA VAL A 103 -8.58 9.09 -10.95
C VAL A 103 -7.78 10.33 -10.54
N VAL A 104 -7.11 10.96 -11.51
CA VAL A 104 -6.25 12.13 -11.34
C VAL A 104 -6.73 13.25 -12.25
N THR A 105 -6.60 14.49 -11.82
CA THR A 105 -6.87 15.68 -12.63
C THR A 105 -5.57 16.38 -12.97
N PHE A 106 -5.43 16.79 -14.23
CA PHE A 106 -4.35 17.70 -14.65
C PHE A 106 -4.79 19.15 -14.46
N ASN A 107 -4.09 19.89 -13.62
CA ASN A 107 -4.40 21.27 -13.27
C ASN A 107 -3.78 22.27 -14.26
N PRO A 108 -4.34 23.49 -14.38
CA PRO A 108 -3.79 24.54 -15.25
C PRO A 108 -2.37 24.97 -14.85
N ASP A 109 -1.98 24.78 -13.58
CA ASP A 109 -0.63 25.05 -13.07
C ASP A 109 0.41 23.95 -13.44
N LYS A 110 0.01 23.00 -14.30
CA LYS A 110 0.82 21.83 -14.73
C LYS A 110 1.12 20.82 -13.63
N SER A 111 0.43 20.91 -12.49
CA SER A 111 0.41 19.86 -11.49
C SER A 111 -0.68 18.83 -11.76
N TYR A 112 -0.55 17.71 -11.06
CA TYR A 112 -1.54 16.67 -10.95
C TYR A 112 -2.06 16.66 -9.52
N SER A 113 -3.36 16.45 -9.37
CA SER A 113 -4.03 16.24 -8.09
C SER A 113 -4.99 15.07 -8.21
N LEU A 114 -5.37 14.45 -7.09
CA LEU A 114 -6.46 13.46 -7.15
C LEU A 114 -7.74 14.12 -7.64
N HIS A 115 -8.50 13.39 -8.45
CA HIS A 115 -9.82 13.81 -8.86
C HIS A 115 -10.74 13.87 -7.62
N PRO A 116 -11.65 14.85 -7.49
CA PRO A 116 -12.54 14.97 -6.33
C PRO A 116 -13.33 13.70 -6.03
N ARG A 117 -13.81 13.00 -7.08
CA ARG A 117 -14.46 11.68 -6.96
C ARG A 117 -13.55 10.61 -6.35
N ALA A 118 -12.28 10.60 -6.73
CA ALA A 118 -11.31 9.64 -6.21
C ALA A 118 -10.94 9.97 -4.75
N ALA A 119 -10.77 11.25 -4.42
CA ALA A 119 -10.55 11.71 -3.07
C ALA A 119 -11.74 11.35 -2.15
N ALA A 120 -12.98 11.51 -2.63
CA ALA A 120 -14.17 11.13 -1.87
C ALA A 120 -14.20 9.63 -1.50
N VAL A 121 -13.78 8.75 -2.40
CA VAL A 121 -13.68 7.30 -2.12
C VAL A 121 -12.61 7.00 -1.06
N LEU A 122 -11.52 7.76 -1.03
CA LEU A 122 -10.46 7.56 -0.03
C LEU A 122 -10.80 8.15 1.34
N ASN A 123 -11.68 9.14 1.38
CA ASN A 123 -12.07 9.86 2.60
C ASN A 123 -13.36 9.32 3.22
N HIS A 124 -14.00 8.33 2.58
CA HIS A 124 -15.13 7.60 3.13
C HIS A 124 -14.57 6.46 3.99
N ASP A 125 -14.37 6.75 5.28
CA ASP A 125 -14.08 5.78 6.34
C ASP A 125 -15.38 5.17 6.86
#